data_AF-A0A1W9QML7-F1
#
_entry.id   AF-A0A1W9QML7-F1
#
_cell.length_a   1.000
_cell.length_b   1.000
_cell.length_c   1.000
_cell.angle_alpha   90.00
_cell.angle_beta   90.00
_cell.angle_gamma   90.00
#
_symmetry.space_group_name_H-M   'P 1'
#
loop_
_entity.id
_entity.type
_entity.pdbx_description
1 polymer ?
#
loop_
_entity_poly.entity_id
_entity_poly.type
_entity_poly.pdbx_seq_one_letter_code
_entity_poly.pdbx_strand_id
1 'polypeptide(L)' 'MRIIEIERGIYINIDNVFKIELVRIEKSEKCYWKFYSADENNYAISKEFDDVSEAREWLSMQSMRAIFD' A
#
# COMPACT_ATOMS: atom_id res chain seq x y z
N MET A 1 12.11 -10.46 -6.70
CA MET A 1 11.29 -10.41 -5.46
C MET A 1 11.26 -8.97 -5.03
N ARG A 2 10.12 -8.31 -5.20
CA ARG A 2 9.95 -6.87 -4.95
C ARG A 2 9.28 -6.67 -3.59
N ILE A 3 9.98 -6.04 -2.65
CA ILE A 3 9.47 -5.78 -1.30
C ILE A 3 9.29 -4.29 -1.11
N ILE A 4 8.16 -3.89 -0.51
CA ILE A 4 7.92 -2.51 -0.09
C ILE A 4 7.56 -2.44 1.39
N GLU A 5 8.02 -1.40 2.08
CA GLU A 5 7.61 -1.09 3.46
C GLU A 5 6.34 -0.21 3.41
N ILE A 6 5.22 -0.71 3.92
CA ILE A 6 3.92 -0.02 3.84
C ILE A 6 3.58 0.78 5.10
N GLU A 7 4.19 0.39 6.20
CA GLU A 7 4.16 1.03 7.51
C GLU A 7 5.45 0.63 8.25
N ARG A 8 5.89 1.42 9.22
CA ARG A 8 7.18 1.21 9.89
C ARG A 8 7.29 -0.21 10.45
N GLY A 9 8.20 -1.00 9.89
CA GLY A 9 8.43 -2.40 10.27
C GLY A 9 7.49 -3.42 9.60
N ILE A 10 6.57 -2.98 8.74
CA ILE A 10 5.64 -3.83 7.98
C ILE A 10 6.05 -3.83 6.51
N TYR A 11 6.52 -5.00 6.05
CA TYR A 11 7.01 -5.22 4.71
C TYR A 11 6.09 -6.19 3.97
N ILE A 12 5.80 -5.92 2.71
CA ILE A 12 5.04 -6.82 1.85
C ILE A 12 5.83 -7.17 0.60
N ASN A 13 5.73 -8.43 0.17
CA ASN A 13 6.18 -8.84 -1.15
C ASN A 13 5.08 -8.49 -2.17
N ILE A 14 5.33 -7.49 -3.00
CA ILE A 14 4.34 -7.01 -3.97
C ILE A 14 4.11 -8.00 -5.11
N ASP A 15 5.03 -8.95 -5.34
CA ASP A 15 4.84 -10.02 -6.32
C ASP A 15 3.71 -10.98 -5.91
N ASN A 16 3.38 -11.04 -4.62
CA ASN A 16 2.28 -11.85 -4.08
C ASN A 16 0.96 -11.07 -3.92
N VAL A 17 0.95 -9.77 -4.25
CA VAL A 17 -0.23 -8.91 -4.15
C VAL A 17 -1.03 -9.00 -5.43
N PHE A 18 -2.27 -9.49 -5.36
CA PHE A 18 -3.15 -9.59 -6.54
C PHE A 18 -4.10 -8.40 -6.68
N LYS A 19 -4.33 -7.64 -5.60
CA LYS A 19 -5.20 -6.46 -5.60
C LYS A 19 -4.68 -5.40 -4.62
N ILE A 20 -4.75 -4.14 -5.05
CA ILE A 20 -4.50 -2.96 -4.21
C ILE A 20 -5.77 -2.10 -4.23
N GLU A 21 -6.23 -1.66 -3.07
CA GLU A 21 -7.46 -0.86 -2.94
C GLU A 21 -7.21 0.39 -2.09
N LEU A 22 -7.64 1.55 -2.57
CA LEU A 22 -7.64 2.78 -1.79
C LEU A 22 -8.93 2.89 -0.99
N VAL A 23 -8.82 2.99 0.33
CA VAL A 23 -9.98 3.12 1.22
C VAL A 23 -9.97 4.50 1.85
N ARG A 24 -11.10 5.21 1.76
CA ARG A 24 -11.31 6.49 2.44
C ARG A 24 -11.87 6.26 3.84
N ILE A 25 -11.42 7.04 4.80
CA ILE A 25 -11.92 7.00 6.17
C ILE A 25 -13.22 7.80 6.23
N GLU A 26 -14.28 7.22 6.80
CA GLU A 26 -15.58 7.88 6.90
C GLU A 26 -15.46 9.21 7.65
N LYS A 27 -16.15 10.25 7.14
CA LYS A 27 -16.17 11.60 7.71
C LYS A 27 -14.78 12.27 7.78
N SER A 28 -13.81 11.79 7.02
CA SER A 28 -12.47 12.36 6.90
C SER A 28 -12.04 12.46 5.43
N GLU A 29 -11.09 13.34 5.14
CA GLU A 29 -10.39 13.37 3.85
C GLU A 29 -9.30 12.30 3.75
N LYS A 30 -8.95 11.71 4.91
CA LYS A 30 -7.90 10.71 5.05
C LYS A 30 -8.21 9.41 4.31
N CYS A 31 -7.14 8.72 3.91
CA CYS A 31 -7.22 7.43 3.25
C CYS A 31 -6.03 6.53 3.55
N TYR A 32 -6.14 5.25 3.20
CA TYR A 32 -5.06 4.26 3.31
C TYR A 32 -5.19 3.20 2.20
N TRP A 33 -4.11 2.47 1.94
CA TRP A 33 -4.08 1.37 0.98
C TRP A 33 -4.28 0.02 1.65
N LYS A 34 -5.08 -0.86 1.03
CA LYS A 34 -5.15 -2.28 1.33
C LYS A 34 -4.42 -3.08 0.26
N PHE A 35 -3.55 -4.00 0.68
CA PHE A 35 -2.80 -4.90 -0.18
C PHE A 35 -3.26 -6.34 0.08
N TYR A 36 -3.94 -6.95 -0.91
CA TYR A 36 -4.50 -8.28 -0.79
C TYR A 36 -3.54 -9.32 -1.36
N SER A 37 -3.22 -10.37 -0.58
CA SER A 37 -2.37 -11.49 -1.01
C SER A 37 -3.16 -12.79 -1.10
N ALA A 38 -2.71 -13.69 -1.98
CA ALA A 38 -3.40 -14.96 -2.23
C ALA A 38 -3.21 -16.00 -1.13
N ASP A 39 -2.14 -15.90 -0.34
CA ASP A 39 -1.73 -16.93 0.61
C ASP A 39 -2.65 -17.03 1.85
N GLU A 40 -3.42 -15.99 2.20
CA GLU A 40 -4.10 -15.97 3.51
C GLU A 40 -5.54 -15.42 3.52
N ASN A 41 -6.14 -15.02 2.39
CA ASN A 41 -7.38 -14.19 2.40
C ASN A 41 -7.27 -12.93 3.29
N ASN A 42 -6.05 -12.56 3.69
CA ASN A 42 -5.75 -11.40 4.50
C ASN A 42 -5.30 -10.23 3.62
N TYR A 43 -5.45 -9.03 4.17
CA TYR A 43 -4.90 -7.82 3.57
C TYR A 43 -3.98 -7.14 4.59
N ALA A 44 -2.92 -6.50 4.09
CA ALA A 44 -2.12 -5.57 4.87
C ALA A 44 -2.58 -4.13 4.59
N ILE A 45 -2.50 -3.26 5.59
CA ILE A 45 -2.87 -1.84 5.48
C ILE A 45 -1.61 -0.99 5.54
N SER A 46 -1.50 0.04 4.69
CA SER A 46 -0.45 1.06 4.81
C SER A 46 -0.72 2.01 5.98
N LYS A 47 0.24 2.90 6.25
CA LYS A 47 -0.04 4.13 7.00
C LYS A 47 -1.23 4.91 6.41
N GLU A 48 -1.83 5.78 7.22
CA GLU A 48 -2.82 6.78 6.77
C GLU A 48 -2.14 7.93 6.00
N PHE A 49 -2.88 8.51 5.07
CA PHE A 49 -2.53 9.71 4.30
C PHE A 49 -3.60 10.77 4.52
N ASP A 50 -3.22 12.04 4.43
CA ASP A 50 -4.14 13.14 4.66
C ASP A 50 -5.13 13.30 3.49
N ASP A 51 -4.71 12.93 2.27
CA ASP A 51 -5.57 12.95 1.09
C ASP A 51 -5.18 11.88 0.04
N VAL A 52 -6.03 11.78 -1.00
CA VAL A 52 -5.87 10.82 -2.10
C VAL A 52 -4.66 11.10 -2.99
N SER A 53 -4.25 12.36 -3.11
CA SER A 53 -3.09 12.76 -3.90
C SER A 53 -1.80 12.26 -3.24
N GLU A 54 -1.64 12.51 -1.94
CA GLU A 54 -0.51 12.04 -1.15
C GLU A 54 -0.41 10.50 -1.20
N ALA A 55 -1.54 9.80 -1.01
CA ALA A 55 -1.57 8.34 -1.07
C ALA A 55 -1.09 7.79 -2.43
N ARG A 56 -1.47 8.43 -3.55
CA ARG A 56 -1.08 8.03 -4.91
C ARG A 56 0.38 8.32 -5.21
N GLU A 57 0.87 9.49 -4.79
CA GLU A 57 2.28 9.85 -4.95
C GLU A 57 3.17 8.85 -4.21
N TRP A 58 2.82 8.54 -2.96
CA TRP A 58 3.55 7.56 -2.16
C TRP A 58 3.59 6.18 -2.84
N LEU A 59 2.45 5.65 -3.31
CA LEU A 59 2.41 4.35 -3.98
C LEU A 59 3.25 4.33 -5.27
N SER A 60 3.23 5.44 -6.03
CA SER A 60 4.03 5.59 -7.24
C SER A 60 5.53 5.57 -6.93
N MET A 61 5.95 6.28 -5.88
CA MET A 61 7.34 6.27 -5.41
C MET A 61 7.81 4.89 -4.96
N GLN A 62 6.98 4.15 -4.21
CA GLN A 62 7.31 2.78 -3.79
C GLN A 62 7.45 1.84 -5.00
N SER A 63 6.56 1.98 -5.99
CA SER A 63 6.59 1.18 -7.21
C SER A 63 7.86 1.44 -8.04
N MET A 64 8.29 2.70 -8.14
CA MET A 64 9.55 3.03 -8.82
C MET A 64 10.76 2.44 -8.09
N ARG A 65 10.85 2.58 -6.77
CA ARG A 65 11.96 2.01 -5.98
C ARG A 65 12.09 0.51 -6.17
N ALA A 66 10.97 -0.20 -6.12
CA ALA A 66 10.94 -1.65 -6.34
C ALA A 66 11.31 -2.11 -7.76
N ILE A 67 11.45 -1.22 -8.74
CA ILE A 67 11.91 -1.55 -10.11
C ILE A 67 13.43 -1.38 -10.25
N PHE A 68 14.04 -0.49 -9.46
CA PHE A 68 15.45 -0.15 -9.58
C PHE A 68 16.37 -0.93 -8.62
N ASP A 69 15.79 -1.58 -7.60
CA ASP A 69 16.45 -2.56 -6.72
C ASP A 69 16.20 -4.01 -7.21
#